data_AF-A0A0C2FXQ5-F1
#
_entry.id   AF-A0A0C2FXQ5-F1
#
_cell.length_a   1.000
_cell.length_b   1.000
_cell.length_c   1.000
_cell.angle_alpha   90.00
_cell.angle_beta   90.00
_cell.angle_gamma   90.00
#
_symmetry.space_group_name_H-M   'P 1'
#
loop_
_entity.id
_entity.type
_entity.pdbx_description
1 polymer ?
#
loop_
_entity_poly.entity_id
_entity_poly.type
_entity_poly.pdbx_seq_one_letter_code
_entity_poly.pdbx_strand_id
1 'polypeptide(L)'
;MEAPPLSRRLMLRCSALPLTSGAVQKITKKKNLKRRKGGTRFILTVHTAGSSELLFQSLLTTADFKDSSLTNWTSCIRSENTRYRGLFPRAWREIEIPEFGLTLICEQVSPVIPHNYEDTSFPVCNFHWTVINTSGNEYVISLTFTFRNGTGNKKWEREGECRTEYLQTTSGKGMKLIHSINSMPTTFAIAAEQVNVVPDQD
;
A
#
# COMPACT_ATOMS: atom_id res chain seq x y z
N MET A 1 28.40 2.89 23.44
CA MET A 1 27.38 1.84 23.56
C MET A 1 26.18 2.38 22.81
N GLU A 2 26.07 2.04 21.54
CA GLU A 2 25.04 2.60 20.64
C GLU A 2 23.72 1.86 20.93
N ALA A 3 22.64 2.61 21.17
CA ALA A 3 21.34 2.01 21.48
C ALA A 3 20.85 1.20 20.26
N PRO A 4 20.23 0.02 20.47
CA PRO A 4 19.74 -0.78 19.36
C PRO A 4 18.66 0.00 18.59
N PRO A 5 18.63 -0.09 17.25
CA PRO A 5 17.69 0.66 16.43
C PRO A 5 16.25 0.23 16.75
N LEU A 6 15.39 1.21 17.04
CA LEU A 6 13.97 0.98 17.26
C LEU A 6 13.31 0.66 15.92
N SER A 7 12.94 -0.61 15.73
CA SER A 7 12.19 -1.10 14.57
C SER A 7 10.71 -1.23 14.92
N ARG A 8 9.83 -0.61 14.11
CA ARG A 8 8.37 -0.81 14.20
C ARG A 8 7.85 -1.39 12.88
N ARG A 9 6.93 -2.34 12.98
CA ARG A 9 6.30 -3.01 11.83
C ARG A 9 4.80 -2.70 11.73
N LEU A 10 4.31 -2.54 10.51
CA LEU A 10 2.89 -2.36 10.17
C LEU A 10 2.52 -3.31 9.04
N MET A 11 1.39 -4.02 9.15
CA MET A 11 0.86 -4.84 8.06
C MET A 11 -0.37 -4.18 7.45
N LEU A 12 -0.34 -3.99 6.13
CA LEU A 12 -1.46 -3.48 5.34
C LEU A 12 -1.91 -4.59 4.40
N ARG A 13 -3.20 -4.94 4.44
CA ARG A 13 -3.80 -5.95 3.57
C ARG A 13 -4.73 -5.29 2.57
N CYS A 14 -4.68 -5.73 1.33
CA CYS A 14 -5.56 -5.25 0.26
C CYS A 14 -6.15 -6.46 -0.49
N SER A 15 -7.46 -6.50 -0.65
CA SER A 15 -8.16 -7.57 -1.36
C SER A 15 -9.25 -7.03 -2.31
N ALA A 16 -9.59 -7.81 -3.33
CA ALA A 16 -10.61 -7.48 -4.31
C ALA A 16 -11.61 -8.62 -4.46
N LEU A 17 -12.86 -8.47 -4.00
CA LEU A 17 -13.88 -9.52 -4.11
C LEU A 17 -15.04 -9.07 -4.99
N PRO A 18 -15.37 -9.78 -6.08
CA PRO A 18 -16.65 -9.63 -6.75
C PRO A 18 -17.75 -10.32 -5.90
N LEU A 19 -18.83 -9.61 -5.60
CA LEU A 19 -19.99 -10.17 -4.92
C LEU A 19 -20.92 -10.83 -5.94
N THR A 20 -20.43 -11.86 -6.63
CA THR A 20 -21.27 -12.72 -7.48
C THR A 20 -20.73 -14.14 -7.45
N SER A 21 -21.57 -15.08 -7.02
CA SER A 21 -21.36 -16.52 -7.25
C SER A 21 -21.09 -16.77 -8.74
N GLY A 22 -19.91 -17.30 -9.07
CA GLY A 22 -19.73 -18.11 -10.29
C GLY A 22 -19.29 -17.43 -11.60
N ALA A 23 -18.43 -16.41 -11.60
CA ALA A 23 -17.81 -15.95 -12.87
C ALA A 23 -16.32 -15.64 -12.76
N VAL A 24 -15.47 -16.59 -13.20
CA VAL A 24 -14.04 -16.38 -13.45
C VAL A 24 -13.89 -15.64 -14.78
N GLN A 25 -13.62 -14.34 -14.77
CA GLN A 25 -13.27 -13.61 -15.98
C GLN A 25 -11.77 -13.69 -16.26
N LYS A 26 -11.41 -14.29 -17.41
CA LYS A 26 -10.06 -14.22 -17.99
C LYS A 26 -9.73 -12.77 -18.36
N ILE A 27 -8.74 -12.16 -17.70
CA ILE A 27 -8.20 -10.85 -18.07
C ILE A 27 -7.14 -11.04 -19.15
N THR A 28 -7.51 -10.87 -20.41
CA THR A 28 -6.56 -10.88 -21.54
C THR A 28 -5.83 -9.53 -21.62
N LYS A 29 -4.48 -9.55 -21.61
CA LYS A 29 -3.64 -8.35 -21.76
C LYS A 29 -3.89 -7.68 -23.12
N LYS A 30 -4.66 -6.59 -23.15
CA LYS A 30 -4.66 -5.65 -24.29
C LYS A 30 -3.45 -4.71 -24.17
N LYS A 31 -2.55 -4.80 -25.16
CA LYS A 31 -1.43 -3.86 -25.36
C LYS A 31 -1.96 -2.46 -25.71
N ASN A 32 -1.27 -1.43 -25.23
CA ASN A 32 -1.49 0.00 -25.47
C ASN A 32 -2.75 0.65 -24.86
N LEU A 33 -2.84 0.68 -23.52
CA LEU A 33 -3.64 1.68 -22.82
C LEU A 33 -2.69 2.78 -22.30
N LYS A 34 -2.82 4.02 -22.80
CA LYS A 34 -2.27 5.21 -22.13
C LYS A 34 -2.87 5.25 -20.71
N ARG A 35 -2.19 4.65 -19.74
CA ARG A 35 -2.59 4.60 -18.33
C ARG A 35 -2.64 6.04 -17.80
N ARG A 36 -3.82 6.62 -17.63
CA ARG A 36 -3.97 7.79 -16.76
C ARG A 36 -3.84 7.33 -15.31
N LYS A 37 -2.67 7.67 -14.74
CA LYS A 37 -2.41 8.25 -13.41
C LYS A 37 -3.45 7.87 -12.35
N GLY A 38 -3.15 6.78 -11.62
CA GLY A 38 -4.03 6.24 -10.58
C GLY A 38 -3.69 6.85 -9.22
N GLY A 39 -4.70 7.09 -8.38
CA GLY A 39 -4.56 7.60 -7.01
C GLY A 39 -4.09 6.56 -5.97
N THR A 40 -3.64 5.38 -6.41
CA THR A 40 -3.23 4.30 -5.50
C THR A 40 -1.74 4.41 -5.18
N ARG A 41 -1.38 4.85 -3.96
CA ARG A 41 0.00 5.09 -3.51
C ARG A 41 0.16 4.97 -1.99
N PHE A 42 1.40 4.81 -1.55
CA PHE A 42 1.77 5.02 -0.15
C PHE A 42 2.34 6.43 0.05
N ILE A 43 1.94 7.09 1.13
CA ILE A 43 2.48 8.38 1.59
C ILE A 43 3.17 8.14 2.92
N LEU A 44 4.39 8.62 3.05
CA LEU A 44 5.11 8.73 4.31
C LEU A 44 4.88 10.12 4.89
N THR A 45 4.56 10.19 6.18
CA THR A 45 4.54 11.45 6.94
C THR A 45 5.34 11.25 8.22
N VAL A 46 6.25 12.18 8.52
CA VAL A 46 7.17 12.15 9.66
C VAL A 46 6.95 13.42 10.47
N HIS A 47 6.70 13.27 11.77
CA HIS A 47 6.60 14.37 12.72
C HIS A 47 7.64 14.22 13.83
N THR A 48 8.00 15.35 14.44
CA THR A 48 8.81 15.37 15.67
C THR A 48 8.04 14.71 16.81
N ALA A 49 8.73 13.93 17.64
CA ALA A 49 8.14 13.42 18.88
C ALA A 49 7.73 14.57 19.82
N GLY A 50 6.56 14.46 20.45
CA GLY A 50 6.07 15.41 21.46
C GLY A 50 5.46 16.72 20.94
N SER A 51 5.95 17.30 19.84
CA SER A 51 5.46 18.61 19.33
C SER A 51 4.44 18.53 18.18
N SER A 52 4.17 17.34 17.63
CA SER A 52 3.29 17.13 16.45
C SER A 52 3.64 18.00 15.23
N GLU A 53 4.86 18.54 15.18
CA GLU A 53 5.36 19.34 14.05
C GLU A 53 5.68 18.45 12.85
N LEU A 54 5.24 18.85 11.66
CA LEU A 54 5.48 18.11 10.42
C LEU A 54 6.90 18.37 9.90
N LEU A 55 7.73 17.32 9.87
CA LEU A 55 9.10 17.39 9.36
C LEU A 55 9.18 17.02 7.88
N PHE A 56 8.43 16.00 7.47
CA PHE A 56 8.52 15.46 6.11
C PHE A 56 7.23 14.79 5.69
N GLN A 57 6.82 15.03 4.45
CA GLN A 57 5.74 14.28 3.81
C GLN A 57 6.12 13.99 2.36
N SER A 58 5.94 12.75 1.93
CA SER A 58 6.30 12.35 0.58
C SER A 58 5.54 11.14 0.07
N LEU A 59 5.22 11.15 -1.23
CA LEU A 59 4.82 9.93 -1.92
C LEU A 59 6.01 8.97 -2.04
N LEU A 60 5.79 7.70 -1.68
CA LEU A 60 6.79 6.64 -1.75
C LEU A 60 6.97 6.08 -3.18
N THR A 61 7.35 6.95 -4.12
CA THR A 61 7.54 6.64 -5.54
C THR A 61 8.64 7.50 -6.16
N THR A 62 9.49 6.92 -7.00
CA THR A 62 10.52 7.67 -7.74
C THR A 62 10.03 8.16 -9.10
N ALA A 63 8.89 7.65 -9.56
CA ALA A 63 8.34 8.03 -10.86
C ALA A 63 7.74 9.44 -10.83
N ASP A 64 8.08 10.24 -11.85
CA ASP A 64 7.48 11.54 -12.09
C ASP A 64 6.05 11.36 -12.60
N PHE A 65 5.09 11.92 -11.86
CA PHE A 65 3.69 11.92 -12.25
C PHE A 65 3.14 13.34 -12.15
N LYS A 66 3.09 14.04 -13.29
CA LYS A 66 2.29 15.26 -13.41
C LYS A 66 0.80 14.94 -13.48
N ASP A 67 0.17 14.49 -12.40
CA ASP A 67 -1.28 14.31 -12.38
C ASP A 67 -1.98 15.67 -12.24
N SER A 68 -2.88 15.99 -13.17
CA SER A 68 -3.55 17.29 -13.17
C SER A 68 -4.59 17.42 -12.06
N SER A 69 -5.03 16.31 -11.45
CA SER A 69 -6.04 16.33 -10.36
C SER A 69 -5.45 16.25 -8.96
N LEU A 70 -4.18 15.84 -8.80
CA LEU A 70 -3.51 15.68 -7.50
C LEU A 70 -2.20 16.48 -7.47
N THR A 71 -2.28 17.76 -7.81
CA THR A 71 -1.11 18.63 -8.03
C THR A 71 -0.25 18.84 -6.77
N ASN A 72 -0.86 18.73 -5.59
CA ASN A 72 -0.16 18.88 -4.31
C ASN A 72 0.50 17.58 -3.82
N TRP A 73 0.33 16.48 -4.55
CA TRP A 73 0.97 15.21 -4.20
C TRP A 73 2.36 15.16 -4.81
N THR A 74 3.35 15.49 -3.99
CA THR A 74 4.76 15.53 -4.39
C THR A 74 5.51 14.30 -3.88
N SER A 75 6.44 13.79 -4.69
CA SER A 75 7.47 12.89 -4.20
C SER A 75 8.79 13.62 -4.05
N CYS A 76 9.47 13.30 -2.96
CA CYS A 76 10.80 13.75 -2.58
C CYS A 76 11.77 12.55 -2.55
N ILE A 77 11.33 11.38 -3.01
CA ILE A 77 12.12 10.15 -2.97
C ILE A 77 13.06 10.12 -4.18
N ARG A 78 14.35 9.99 -3.89
CA ARG A 78 15.40 9.89 -4.90
C ARG A 78 15.56 8.44 -5.37
N SER A 79 15.82 8.27 -6.66
CA SER A 79 16.05 6.95 -7.26
C SER A 79 17.27 6.25 -6.67
N GLU A 80 18.31 7.01 -6.33
CA GLU A 80 19.57 6.49 -5.81
C GLU A 80 19.39 5.86 -4.42
N ASN A 81 18.40 6.34 -3.66
CA ASN A 81 18.07 5.90 -2.30
C ASN A 81 16.96 4.83 -2.30
N THR A 82 16.65 4.25 -3.46
CA THR A 82 15.57 3.26 -3.59
C THR A 82 16.09 1.98 -4.21
N ARG A 83 15.79 0.85 -3.59
CA ARG A 83 16.10 -0.48 -4.12
C ARG A 83 14.84 -1.32 -4.24
N TYR A 84 14.72 -2.04 -5.35
CA TYR A 84 13.64 -3.02 -5.56
C TYR A 84 14.24 -4.40 -5.81
N ARG A 85 13.70 -5.41 -5.13
CA ARG A 85 14.10 -6.81 -5.26
C ARG A 85 12.84 -7.66 -5.42
N GLY A 86 12.86 -8.66 -6.29
CA GLY A 86 11.73 -9.54 -6.52
C GLY A 86 12.18 -10.99 -6.48
N LEU A 87 11.48 -11.81 -5.71
CA LEU A 87 11.60 -13.27 -5.72
C LEU A 87 10.19 -13.84 -5.52
N PHE A 88 9.53 -14.16 -6.62
CA PHE A 88 8.13 -14.58 -6.63
C PHE A 88 7.88 -15.70 -5.59
N PRO A 89 6.81 -15.60 -4.77
CA PRO A 89 5.69 -14.65 -4.84
C PRO A 89 5.88 -13.34 -4.05
N ARG A 90 7.11 -13.06 -3.59
CA ARG A 90 7.43 -11.89 -2.78
C ARG A 90 8.19 -10.83 -3.58
N ALA A 91 8.06 -9.59 -3.15
CA ALA A 91 8.89 -8.49 -3.61
C ALA A 91 9.16 -7.53 -2.46
N TRP A 92 10.34 -6.90 -2.48
CA TRP A 92 10.76 -5.92 -1.49
C TRP A 92 11.07 -4.60 -2.17
N ARG A 93 10.58 -3.52 -1.57
CA ARG A 93 11.02 -2.16 -1.89
C ARG A 93 11.64 -1.56 -0.64
N GLU A 94 12.85 -1.07 -0.77
CA GLU A 94 13.63 -0.42 0.27
C GLU A 94 13.81 1.05 -0.14
N ILE A 95 13.52 1.96 0.77
CA ILE A 95 13.56 3.40 0.56
C ILE A 95 14.30 4.01 1.74
N GLU A 96 15.44 4.62 1.47
CA GLU A 96 16.22 5.34 2.45
C GLU A 96 15.85 6.83 2.42
N ILE A 97 15.71 7.42 3.61
CA ILE A 97 15.52 8.85 3.83
C ILE A 97 16.70 9.35 4.69
N PRO A 98 17.88 9.58 4.07
CA PRO A 98 19.11 9.85 4.80
C PRO A 98 19.03 11.07 5.70
N GLU A 99 18.28 12.10 5.30
CA GLU A 99 18.09 13.34 6.07
C GLU A 99 17.45 13.12 7.46
N PHE A 100 16.74 12.00 7.66
CA PHE A 100 16.14 11.63 8.94
C PHE A 100 16.70 10.31 9.51
N GLY A 101 17.71 9.70 8.88
CA GLY A 101 18.23 8.39 9.29
C GLY A 101 17.15 7.29 9.32
N LEU A 102 16.20 7.36 8.39
CA LEU A 102 15.09 6.40 8.28
C LEU A 102 15.28 5.47 7.09
N THR A 103 15.05 4.18 7.31
CA THR A 103 14.95 3.19 6.24
C THR A 103 13.58 2.53 6.28
N LEU A 104 12.85 2.58 5.16
CA LEU A 104 11.55 1.95 5.00
C LEU A 104 11.65 0.74 4.09
N ILE A 105 11.19 -0.41 4.58
CA ILE A 105 11.17 -1.65 3.83
C ILE A 105 9.72 -2.10 3.68
N CYS A 106 9.24 -2.19 2.45
CA CYS A 106 7.95 -2.74 2.09
C CYS A 106 8.14 -4.11 1.46
N GLU A 107 7.71 -5.15 2.15
CA GLU A 107 7.55 -6.49 1.60
C GLU A 107 6.13 -6.69 1.09
N GLN A 108 6.00 -7.13 -0.15
CA GLN A 108 4.73 -7.40 -0.83
C GLN A 108 4.62 -8.89 -1.07
N VAL A 109 3.50 -9.49 -0.68
CA VAL A 109 3.28 -10.92 -0.84
C VAL A 109 1.84 -11.21 -1.25
N SER A 110 1.69 -12.11 -2.23
CA SER A 110 0.43 -12.76 -2.55
C SER A 110 0.52 -14.24 -2.19
N PRO A 111 -0.58 -14.88 -1.76
CA PRO A 111 -0.59 -16.29 -1.42
C PRO A 111 -0.40 -17.10 -2.70
N VAL A 112 0.79 -17.68 -2.89
CA VAL A 112 1.03 -18.67 -3.94
C VAL A 112 1.70 -19.85 -3.27
N ILE A 113 0.87 -20.83 -2.91
CA ILE A 113 1.22 -21.93 -2.03
C ILE A 113 1.05 -23.24 -2.82
N PRO A 114 2.14 -23.98 -3.11
CA PRO A 114 2.04 -25.25 -3.80
C PRO A 114 1.05 -26.20 -3.12
N HIS A 115 0.24 -26.90 -3.93
CA HIS A 115 -0.78 -27.86 -3.48
C HIS A 115 -1.92 -27.27 -2.61
N ASN A 116 -1.99 -25.94 -2.42
CA ASN A 116 -3.12 -25.27 -1.79
C ASN A 116 -3.81 -24.36 -2.81
N TYR A 117 -4.86 -24.87 -3.45
CA TYR A 117 -5.60 -24.18 -4.52
C TYR A 117 -6.62 -23.17 -3.99
N GLU A 118 -7.05 -23.31 -2.74
CA GLU A 118 -8.02 -22.41 -2.11
C GLU A 118 -7.37 -21.07 -1.83
N ASP A 119 -6.35 -21.03 -0.96
CA ASP A 119 -5.69 -19.78 -0.56
C ASP A 119 -4.97 -19.12 -1.75
N THR A 120 -4.40 -19.94 -2.65
CA THR A 120 -3.74 -19.44 -3.86
C THR A 120 -4.71 -18.76 -4.83
N SER A 121 -6.02 -19.06 -4.74
CA SER A 121 -7.03 -18.41 -5.56
C SER A 121 -7.45 -17.03 -5.05
N PHE A 122 -7.04 -16.65 -3.83
CA PHE A 122 -7.50 -15.42 -3.23
C PHE A 122 -6.94 -14.18 -3.93
N PRO A 123 -7.82 -13.23 -4.32
CA PRO A 123 -7.43 -11.95 -4.92
C PRO A 123 -6.95 -10.97 -3.85
N VAL A 124 -5.86 -11.32 -3.15
CA VAL A 124 -5.30 -10.57 -2.01
C VAL A 124 -3.81 -10.32 -2.17
N CYS A 125 -3.36 -9.19 -1.62
CA CYS A 125 -1.97 -8.82 -1.47
C CYS A 125 -1.74 -8.19 -0.10
N ASN A 126 -0.66 -8.58 0.57
CA ASN A 126 -0.23 -7.99 1.83
C ASN A 126 1.03 -7.15 1.60
N PHE A 127 1.07 -5.99 2.25
CA PHE A 127 2.19 -5.06 2.32
C PHE A 127 2.66 -5.00 3.78
N HIS A 128 3.81 -5.61 4.06
CA HIS A 128 4.46 -5.55 5.36
C HIS A 128 5.49 -4.42 5.33
N TRP A 129 5.24 -3.39 6.11
CA TRP A 129 6.15 -2.28 6.28
C TRP A 129 6.99 -2.46 7.54
N THR A 130 8.29 -2.31 7.38
CA THR A 130 9.24 -2.16 8.49
C THR A 130 9.87 -0.78 8.36
N VAL A 131 9.89 -0.03 9.45
CA VAL A 131 10.58 1.27 9.51
C VAL A 131 11.69 1.15 10.54
N ILE A 132 12.92 1.43 10.09
CA ILE A 132 14.14 1.39 10.90
C ILE A 132 14.58 2.83 11.10
N ASN A 133 14.73 3.25 12.36
CA ASN A 133 15.30 4.53 12.73
C ASN A 133 16.70 4.32 13.28
N THR A 134 17.71 4.83 12.58
CA THR A 134 19.12 4.81 13.01
C THR A 134 19.60 6.18 13.49
N SER A 135 18.70 7.18 13.54
CA SER A 135 19.02 8.49 14.08
C SER A 135 18.97 8.50 15.60
N GLY A 136 19.56 9.52 16.22
CA GLY A 136 19.39 9.79 17.66
C GLY A 136 18.08 10.50 18.02
N ASN A 137 17.21 10.78 17.04
CA ASN A 137 15.97 11.51 17.24
C ASN A 137 14.77 10.57 17.30
N GLU A 138 13.76 10.95 18.06
CA GLU A 138 12.46 10.27 18.06
C GLU A 138 11.50 10.89 17.05
N TYR A 139 10.79 10.02 16.32
CA TYR A 139 9.85 10.42 15.28
C TYR A 139 8.49 9.74 15.45
N VAL A 140 7.42 10.47 15.11
CA VAL A 140 6.08 9.92 14.90
C VAL A 140 5.86 9.72 13.41
N ILE A 141 5.77 8.46 12.99
CA ILE A 141 5.71 8.07 11.58
C ILE A 141 4.34 7.53 11.23
N SER A 142 3.76 8.06 10.14
CA SER A 142 2.49 7.59 9.57
C SER A 142 2.70 7.12 8.14
N LEU A 143 2.19 5.92 7.84
CA LEU A 143 2.13 5.36 6.50
C LEU A 143 0.67 5.31 6.05
N THR A 144 0.34 6.13 5.05
CA THR A 144 -1.02 6.21 4.52
C THR A 144 -1.07 5.48 3.20
N PHE A 145 -1.90 4.43 3.12
CA PHE A 145 -2.21 3.79 1.85
C PHE A 145 -3.48 4.40 1.24
N THR A 146 -3.33 4.93 0.04
CA THR A 146 -4.40 5.53 -0.74
C THR A 146 -4.79 4.61 -1.86
N PHE A 147 -6.07 4.56 -2.20
CA PHE A 147 -6.58 3.72 -3.27
C PHE A 147 -7.84 4.35 -3.85
N ARG A 148 -7.93 4.35 -5.18
CA ARG A 148 -9.04 4.95 -5.89
C ARG A 148 -10.27 4.03 -5.87
N ASN A 149 -11.43 4.55 -5.49
CA ASN A 149 -12.71 3.85 -5.69
C ASN A 149 -13.14 3.95 -7.17
N GLY A 150 -13.61 2.84 -7.75
CA GLY A 150 -13.99 2.71 -9.16
C GLY A 150 -12.91 2.10 -10.06
N THR A 151 -13.18 2.08 -11.36
CA THR A 151 -12.44 1.26 -12.34
C THR A 151 -11.23 1.95 -12.97
N GLY A 152 -11.19 3.29 -12.94
CA GLY A 152 -10.22 4.09 -13.68
C GLY A 152 -10.29 3.95 -15.21
N ASN A 153 -11.30 3.26 -15.73
CA ASN A 153 -11.55 3.15 -17.16
C ASN A 153 -12.72 4.06 -17.54
N LYS A 154 -12.49 5.02 -18.45
CA LYS A 154 -13.50 5.96 -18.95
C LYS A 154 -14.82 5.32 -19.41
N LYS A 155 -14.78 4.05 -19.85
CA LYS A 155 -15.98 3.32 -20.26
C LYS A 155 -16.90 3.03 -19.07
N TRP A 156 -16.31 2.61 -17.95
CA TRP A 156 -17.03 2.15 -16.76
C TRP A 156 -17.00 3.19 -15.62
N GLU A 157 -16.26 4.30 -15.76
CA GLU A 157 -16.25 5.40 -14.79
C GLU A 157 -17.62 6.07 -14.59
N ARG A 158 -18.53 5.93 -15.57
CA ARG A 158 -19.91 6.42 -15.48
C ARG A 158 -20.88 5.35 -14.95
N GLU A 159 -20.40 4.15 -14.66
CA GLU A 159 -21.25 3.06 -14.19
C GLU A 159 -21.38 3.11 -12.66
N GLY A 160 -22.54 3.58 -12.21
CA GLY A 160 -22.96 3.51 -10.81
C GLY A 160 -22.29 4.50 -9.88
N GLU A 161 -22.89 4.64 -8.69
CA GLU A 161 -22.34 5.46 -7.62
C GLU A 161 -21.26 4.67 -6.87
N CYS A 162 -20.07 5.28 -6.76
CA CYS A 162 -19.01 4.76 -5.91
C CYS A 162 -19.33 5.11 -4.45
N ARG A 163 -19.37 4.12 -3.58
CA ARG A 163 -19.61 4.31 -2.14
C ARG A 163 -18.53 3.64 -1.31
N THR A 164 -18.38 4.09 -0.07
CA THR A 164 -17.39 3.57 0.86
C THR A 164 -18.03 3.18 2.17
N GLU A 165 -17.60 2.06 2.75
CA GLU A 165 -18.07 1.60 4.06
C GLU A 165 -16.87 1.30 4.95
N TYR A 166 -16.98 1.61 6.24
CA TYR A 166 -15.95 1.24 7.21
C TYR A 166 -15.88 -0.29 7.37
N LEU A 167 -14.66 -0.81 7.50
CA LEU A 167 -14.39 -2.22 7.76
C LEU A 167 -13.71 -2.34 9.12
N GLN A 168 -14.38 -3.00 10.06
CA GLN A 168 -13.79 -3.44 11.32
C GLN A 168 -13.70 -4.96 11.29
N THR A 169 -12.52 -5.49 11.54
CA THR A 169 -12.30 -6.93 11.78
C THR A 169 -11.84 -7.12 13.22
N THR A 170 -11.68 -8.37 13.64
CA THR A 170 -11.12 -8.72 14.94
C THR A 170 -9.70 -8.18 15.12
N SER A 171 -8.91 -8.11 14.05
CA SER A 171 -7.49 -7.75 14.13
C SER A 171 -7.10 -6.44 13.42
N GLY A 172 -7.98 -5.85 12.61
CA GLY A 172 -7.66 -4.68 11.81
C GLY A 172 -8.84 -3.76 11.47
N LYS A 173 -8.50 -2.57 10.99
CA LYS A 173 -9.41 -1.49 10.59
C LYS A 173 -9.19 -1.10 9.15
N GLY A 174 -10.23 -0.70 8.43
CA GLY A 174 -10.11 -0.46 7.00
C GLY A 174 -11.33 0.16 6.36
N MET A 175 -11.34 0.12 5.04
CA MET A 175 -12.41 0.63 4.18
C MET A 175 -12.76 -0.39 3.09
N LYS A 176 -14.06 -0.57 2.84
CA LYS A 176 -14.60 -1.18 1.63
C LYS A 176 -14.91 -0.09 0.61
N LEU A 177 -14.50 -0.32 -0.63
CA LEU A 177 -14.72 0.54 -1.79
C LEU A 177 -15.66 -0.19 -2.75
N ILE A 178 -16.92 0.20 -2.73
CA ILE A 178 -18.02 -0.52 -3.38
C ILE A 178 -18.40 0.23 -4.66
N HIS A 179 -18.38 -0.48 -5.78
CA HIS A 179 -18.67 0.04 -7.11
C HIS A 179 -19.07 -1.10 -8.07
N SER A 180 -19.27 -0.80 -9.34
CA SER A 180 -19.52 -1.80 -10.38
C SER A 180 -18.44 -1.73 -11.47
N ILE A 181 -18.08 -2.89 -12.02
CA ILE A 181 -17.18 -3.00 -13.18
C ILE A 181 -17.90 -3.76 -14.27
N ASN A 182 -18.24 -3.10 -15.38
CA ASN A 182 -18.96 -3.74 -16.49
C ASN A 182 -20.24 -4.42 -15.99
N SER A 183 -21.04 -3.64 -15.25
CA SER A 183 -22.27 -4.10 -14.56
C SER A 183 -22.09 -5.18 -13.48
N MET A 184 -20.86 -5.61 -13.16
CA MET A 184 -20.62 -6.56 -12.08
C MET A 184 -20.37 -5.85 -10.74
N PRO A 185 -21.16 -6.13 -9.69
CA PRO A 185 -20.92 -5.60 -8.35
C PRO A 185 -19.55 -6.04 -7.82
N THR A 186 -18.71 -5.06 -7.48
CA THR A 186 -17.31 -5.28 -7.08
C THR A 186 -16.99 -4.50 -5.83
N THR A 187 -16.29 -5.14 -4.89
CA THR A 187 -15.80 -4.49 -3.69
C THR A 187 -14.29 -4.67 -3.58
N PHE A 188 -13.55 -3.55 -3.53
CA PHE A 188 -12.19 -3.57 -3.02
C PHE A 188 -12.22 -3.36 -1.52
N ALA A 189 -11.28 -3.94 -0.80
CA ALA A 189 -11.10 -3.72 0.63
C ALA A 189 -9.63 -3.46 0.94
N ILE A 190 -9.41 -2.50 1.83
CA ILE A 190 -8.07 -2.15 2.32
C ILE A 190 -8.18 -2.08 3.83
N ALA A 191 -7.27 -2.77 4.51
CA ALA A 191 -7.22 -2.78 5.96
C ALA A 191 -5.78 -2.68 6.46
N ALA A 192 -5.65 -2.13 7.65
CA ALA A 192 -4.42 -2.09 8.43
C ALA A 192 -4.62 -2.94 9.69
N GLU A 193 -3.61 -3.73 10.00
CA GLU A 193 -3.53 -4.55 11.20
C GLU A 193 -2.31 -4.11 12.01
N GLN A 194 -2.51 -3.90 13.31
CA GLN A 194 -1.39 -3.63 14.22
C GLN A 194 -0.67 -4.95 14.46
N VAL A 195 0.61 -5.00 14.09
CA VAL A 195 1.45 -6.16 14.37
C VAL A 195 2.21 -5.86 15.66
N ASN A 196 1.95 -6.63 16.71
CA ASN A 196 2.76 -6.58 17.91
C ASN A 196 4.12 -7.21 17.57
N VAL A 197 5.19 -6.42 17.66
CA VAL A 197 6.55 -6.92 17.46
C VAL A 197 6.96 -7.66 18.72
N VAL A 198 7.16 -8.96 18.61
CA VAL A 198 8.01 -9.71 19.56
C VAL A 198 9.45 -9.34 19.18
N PRO A 199 10.27 -8.77 20.09
CA PRO A 199 11.66 -8.52 19.78
C PRO A 199 12.33 -9.83 19.37
N ASP A 200 13.13 -9.79 18.30
CA ASP A 200 13.93 -10.95 17.90
C ASP A 200 14.74 -11.40 19.14
N GLN A 201 14.50 -12.63 19.59
CA GLN A 201 15.35 -13.26 20.59
C GLN A 201 16.59 -13.75 19.84
N ASP A 202 17.69 -13.02 19.99
CA ASP A 202 19.04 -13.52 19.69
C ASP A 202 19.36 -14.76 20.55
#